data_AF-A0A4Q5KLX5-F1
#
_entry.id   AF-A0A4Q5KLX5-F1
#
_cell.length_a   1.000
_cell.length_b   1.000
_cell.length_c   1.000
_cell.angle_alpha   90.00
_cell.angle_beta   90.00
_cell.angle_gamma   90.00
#
_symmetry.space_group_name_H-M   'P 1'
#
loop_
_entity.id
_entity.type
_entity.pdbx_description
1 polymer ?
#
loop_
_entity_poly.entity_id
_entity_poly.type
_entity_poly.pdbx_seq_one_letter_code
_entity_poly.pdbx_strand_id
1 'polypeptide(L)'
;MSNREKFKLGAVSKKYEEKSIKKRIESFLIDNVGKIVTREMIIQVSKDPTTGKEPENWHQRLSELRTDDGYTILSKRDRAFLSVEEYVLESLNKRAAAGKRVLPTKETWAAILVRADDSCEWCDGGESCGLKNGATDPIGGGTVKLTPDHMQPHSINPNADPSSMKQWQALCGRHQVIKKNFWDSSSGKVNTIAILQALPHKEKEIALKFLLEYFGEELA
;
A
#
# COMPACT_ATOMS: atom_id res chain seq x y z
N MET A 1 -3.46 34.59 9.18
CA MET A 1 -4.91 34.87 9.25
C MET A 1 -5.65 33.55 9.24
N SER A 2 -6.44 33.27 10.28
CA SER A 2 -7.11 31.99 10.46
C SER A 2 -8.18 31.81 9.38
N ASN A 3 -7.99 30.88 8.43
CA ASN A 3 -9.01 30.52 7.45
C ASN A 3 -10.27 29.89 8.09
N ARG A 4 -10.33 29.77 9.43
CA ARG A 4 -11.46 29.20 10.18
C ARG A 4 -12.78 29.89 9.88
N GLU A 5 -12.76 31.21 9.70
CA GLU A 5 -13.97 32.01 9.44
C GLU A 5 -14.71 31.60 8.16
N LYS A 6 -14.02 30.93 7.23
CA LYS A 6 -14.62 30.37 6.01
C LYS A 6 -15.41 29.09 6.26
N PHE A 7 -15.22 28.45 7.41
CA PHE A 7 -15.89 27.20 7.78
C PHE A 7 -16.93 27.47 8.85
N LYS A 8 -18.21 27.25 8.51
CA LYS A 8 -19.29 27.31 9.48
C LYS A 8 -19.26 26.08 10.39
N LEU A 9 -19.77 26.23 11.60
CA LEU A 9 -20.02 25.08 12.48
C LEU A 9 -21.16 24.23 11.88
N GLY A 10 -20.97 22.91 11.92
CA GLY A 10 -21.98 21.93 11.54
C GLY A 10 -23.08 21.80 12.58
N ALA A 11 -24.06 20.98 12.28
CA ALA A 11 -25.14 20.66 13.21
C ALA A 11 -25.67 19.24 12.98
N VAL A 12 -26.15 18.63 14.05
CA VAL A 12 -26.94 17.39 13.99
C VAL A 12 -28.37 17.79 13.61
N SER A 13 -28.68 17.76 12.31
CA SER A 13 -29.95 18.25 11.77
C SER A 13 -31.10 17.24 11.85
N LYS A 14 -30.76 15.96 11.97
CA LYS A 14 -31.72 14.84 12.01
C LYS A 14 -31.18 13.71 12.88
N LYS A 15 -32.04 12.74 13.16
CA LYS A 15 -31.64 11.47 13.77
C LYS A 15 -31.02 10.57 12.70
N TYR A 16 -29.86 10.00 13.00
CA TYR A 16 -29.16 9.04 12.14
C TYR A 16 -29.49 7.62 12.62
N GLU A 17 -30.25 6.88 11.82
CA GLU A 17 -30.81 5.57 12.20
C GLU A 17 -30.13 4.39 11.48
N GLU A 18 -29.05 4.66 10.75
CA GLU A 18 -28.30 3.62 10.06
C GLU A 18 -27.78 2.57 11.05
N LYS A 19 -27.85 1.28 10.68
CA LYS A 19 -27.52 0.16 11.57
C LYS A 19 -26.09 0.22 12.13
N SER A 20 -25.12 0.65 11.33
CA SER A 20 -23.72 0.70 11.73
C SER A 20 -23.29 2.11 12.15
N ILE A 21 -22.46 2.21 13.18
CA ILE A 21 -21.85 3.46 13.65
C ILE A 21 -21.12 4.16 12.50
N LYS A 22 -20.35 3.41 11.69
CA LYS A 22 -19.63 3.96 10.54
C LYS A 22 -20.56 4.68 9.57
N LYS A 23 -21.71 4.07 9.24
CA LYS A 23 -22.71 4.67 8.34
C LYS A 23 -23.38 5.90 8.95
N ARG A 24 -23.67 5.90 10.25
CA ARG A 24 -24.21 7.10 10.93
C ARG A 24 -23.23 8.27 10.87
N ILE A 25 -21.95 8.02 11.17
CA ILE A 25 -20.89 9.04 11.06
C ILE A 25 -20.72 9.50 9.61
N GLU A 26 -20.72 8.58 8.64
CA GLU A 26 -20.62 8.90 7.22
C GLU A 26 -21.76 9.84 6.78
N SER A 27 -23.02 9.48 7.04
CA SER A 27 -24.18 10.30 6.72
C SER A 27 -24.12 11.67 7.39
N PHE A 28 -23.72 11.73 8.66
CA PHE A 28 -23.55 12.99 9.39
C PHE A 28 -22.49 13.90 8.77
N LEU A 29 -21.35 13.35 8.38
CA LEU A 29 -20.29 14.09 7.71
C LEU A 29 -20.74 14.57 6.32
N ILE A 30 -21.47 13.75 5.57
CA ILE A 30 -22.03 14.12 4.26
C ILE A 30 -23.00 15.30 4.38
N ASP A 31 -23.90 15.29 5.38
CA ASP A 31 -24.82 16.40 5.63
C ASP A 31 -24.09 17.69 6.09
N ASN A 32 -22.84 17.56 6.54
CA ASN A 32 -22.00 18.63 7.06
C ASN A 32 -20.71 18.84 6.23
N VAL A 33 -20.71 18.50 4.94
CA VAL A 33 -19.57 18.74 4.05
C VAL A 33 -19.16 20.22 4.08
N GLY A 34 -17.86 20.46 4.22
CA GLY A 34 -17.29 21.81 4.32
C GLY A 34 -17.60 22.55 5.62
N LYS A 35 -18.19 21.91 6.63
CA LYS A 35 -18.45 22.48 7.95
C LYS A 35 -17.58 21.82 9.02
N ILE A 36 -17.30 22.55 10.09
CA ILE A 36 -16.59 22.03 11.26
C ILE A 36 -17.56 21.21 12.09
N VAL A 37 -17.27 19.95 12.32
CA VAL A 37 -17.99 19.09 13.27
C VAL A 37 -17.11 18.78 14.47
N THR A 38 -17.72 18.63 15.64
CA THR A 38 -17.00 18.36 16.89
C THR A 38 -17.15 16.90 17.31
N ARG A 39 -16.28 16.45 18.21
CA ARG A 39 -16.39 15.15 18.88
C ARG A 39 -17.77 14.92 19.51
N GLU A 40 -18.35 15.92 20.17
CA GLU A 40 -19.66 15.78 20.83
C GLU A 40 -20.75 15.45 19.81
N MET A 41 -20.73 16.11 18.64
CA MET A 41 -21.66 15.82 17.55
C MET A 41 -21.44 14.42 17.00
N ILE A 42 -20.19 14.01 16.79
CA ILE A 42 -19.85 12.66 16.31
C ILE A 42 -20.30 11.59 17.31
N ILE A 43 -20.07 11.79 18.60
CA ILE A 43 -20.53 10.89 19.66
C ILE A 43 -22.06 10.83 19.66
N GLN A 44 -22.74 11.97 19.57
CA GLN A 44 -24.20 12.04 19.54
C GLN A 44 -24.78 11.20 18.41
N VAL A 45 -24.25 11.30 17.17
CA VAL A 45 -24.73 10.50 16.03
C VAL A 45 -24.26 9.04 16.08
N SER A 46 -23.20 8.75 16.82
CA SER A 46 -22.66 7.41 16.97
C SER A 46 -23.47 6.54 17.92
N LYS A 47 -24.23 7.14 18.85
CA LYS A 47 -25.10 6.42 19.79
C LYS A 47 -26.03 5.46 19.08
N ASP A 48 -26.27 4.31 19.70
CA ASP A 48 -27.25 3.37 19.19
C ASP A 48 -28.65 4.03 19.20
N PRO A 49 -29.38 4.03 18.07
CA PRO A 49 -30.62 4.79 17.95
C PRO A 49 -31.79 4.20 18.76
N THR A 50 -31.64 2.96 19.25
CA THR A 50 -32.65 2.23 20.03
C THR A 50 -32.31 2.25 21.52
N THR A 51 -31.06 1.95 21.86
CA THR A 51 -30.60 1.81 23.26
C THR A 51 -29.94 3.07 23.82
N GLY A 52 -29.56 4.03 22.97
CA GLY A 52 -28.87 5.26 23.36
C GLY A 52 -27.42 5.05 23.82
N LYS A 53 -26.91 3.81 23.77
CA LYS A 53 -25.57 3.46 24.26
C LYS A 53 -24.49 4.15 23.42
N GLU A 54 -23.55 4.80 24.09
CA GLU A 54 -22.37 5.38 23.45
C GLU A 54 -21.39 4.29 23.03
N PRO A 55 -20.89 4.30 21.78
CA PRO A 55 -19.94 3.30 21.33
C PRO A 55 -18.49 3.68 21.68
N GLU A 56 -17.72 2.71 22.17
CA GLU A 56 -16.30 2.89 22.51
C GLU A 56 -15.41 3.15 21.26
N ASN A 57 -15.86 2.78 20.06
CA ASN A 57 -15.00 2.70 18.87
C ASN A 57 -15.32 3.72 17.75
N TRP A 58 -16.01 4.83 18.04
CA TRP A 58 -16.35 5.81 16.99
C TRP A 58 -15.11 6.38 16.29
N HIS A 59 -14.00 6.59 17.02
CA HIS A 59 -12.72 7.05 16.46
C HIS A 59 -12.17 6.08 15.40
N GLN A 60 -12.31 4.76 15.64
CA GLN A 60 -11.88 3.74 14.69
C GLN A 60 -12.72 3.83 13.40
N ARG A 61 -14.04 4.02 13.53
CA ARG A 61 -14.94 4.17 12.38
C ARG A 61 -14.66 5.43 11.58
N LEU A 62 -14.32 6.53 12.26
CA LEU A 62 -13.87 7.75 11.60
C LEU A 62 -12.54 7.55 10.85
N SER A 63 -11.61 6.79 11.44
CA SER A 63 -10.35 6.43 10.78
C SER A 63 -10.59 5.58 9.53
N GLU A 64 -11.45 4.56 9.61
CA GLU A 64 -11.84 3.70 8.46
C GLU A 64 -12.43 4.52 7.31
N LEU A 65 -13.28 5.52 7.61
CA LEU A 65 -13.82 6.41 6.58
C LEU A 65 -12.71 7.18 5.84
N ARG A 66 -11.64 7.55 6.55
CA ARG A 66 -10.49 8.25 5.97
C ARG A 66 -9.57 7.30 5.21
N THR A 67 -9.21 6.15 5.79
CA THR A 67 -8.21 5.23 5.24
C THR A 67 -8.77 4.30 4.17
N ASP A 68 -9.94 3.71 4.43
CA ASP A 68 -10.47 2.60 3.64
C ASP A 68 -11.48 3.13 2.61
N ASP A 69 -12.40 3.98 3.06
CA ASP A 69 -13.46 4.53 2.20
C ASP A 69 -13.00 5.79 1.44
N GLY A 70 -11.78 6.26 1.71
CA GLY A 70 -11.08 7.28 0.93
C GLY A 70 -11.52 8.72 1.16
N TYR A 71 -12.37 9.02 2.16
CA TYR A 71 -12.80 10.39 2.41
C TYR A 71 -11.65 11.30 2.86
N THR A 72 -11.66 12.55 2.39
CA THR A 72 -10.75 13.60 2.87
C THR A 72 -11.33 14.27 4.11
N ILE A 73 -11.20 13.58 5.25
CA ILE A 73 -11.57 14.10 6.57
C ILE A 73 -10.34 14.78 7.18
N LEU A 74 -10.41 16.11 7.29
CA LEU A 74 -9.35 16.97 7.83
C LEU A 74 -9.47 17.05 9.35
N SER A 75 -8.33 17.12 10.02
CA SER A 75 -8.17 17.29 11.46
C SER A 75 -7.19 18.43 11.77
N LYS A 76 -6.94 18.73 13.04
CA LYS A 76 -5.89 19.67 13.49
C LYS A 76 -4.52 19.42 12.85
N ARG A 77 -4.18 18.16 12.54
CA ARG A 77 -2.91 17.82 11.86
C ARG A 77 -2.87 18.29 10.41
N ASP A 78 -4.02 18.36 9.74
CA ASP A 78 -4.13 18.76 8.34
C ASP A 78 -4.40 20.28 8.19
N ARG A 79 -5.07 20.89 9.17
CA ARG A 79 -5.40 22.32 9.21
C ARG A 79 -5.18 22.88 10.63
N ALA A 80 -4.21 23.78 10.77
CA ALA A 80 -3.84 24.36 12.07
C ALA A 80 -4.97 25.14 12.77
N PHE A 81 -5.99 25.59 12.03
CA PHE A 81 -7.11 26.32 12.59
C PHE A 81 -8.17 25.42 13.25
N LEU A 82 -8.12 24.11 13.03
CA LEU A 82 -8.98 23.14 13.71
C LEU A 82 -8.43 22.88 15.11
N SER A 83 -9.34 22.82 16.08
CA SER A 83 -9.03 22.39 17.44
C SER A 83 -8.78 20.88 17.45
N VAL A 84 -8.15 20.41 18.54
CA VAL A 84 -8.17 18.97 18.85
C VAL A 84 -9.65 18.56 18.92
N GLU A 85 -10.00 17.41 18.36
CA GLU A 85 -11.39 16.89 18.30
C GLU A 85 -12.36 17.63 17.36
N GLU A 86 -11.86 18.50 16.48
CA GLU A 86 -12.63 19.06 15.37
C GLU A 86 -12.23 18.42 14.04
N TYR A 87 -13.24 18.18 13.20
CA TYR A 87 -13.08 17.54 11.91
C TYR A 87 -13.86 18.29 10.83
N VAL A 88 -13.38 18.21 9.58
CA VAL A 88 -14.09 18.71 8.39
C VAL A 88 -14.02 17.65 7.31
N LEU A 89 -15.16 17.23 6.78
CA LEU A 89 -15.18 16.54 5.50
C LEU A 89 -15.00 17.57 4.38
N GLU A 90 -13.83 17.59 3.75
CA GLU A 90 -13.46 18.64 2.78
C GLU A 90 -14.34 18.61 1.53
N SER A 91 -14.64 17.42 1.02
CA SER A 91 -15.54 17.21 -0.12
C SER A 91 -16.07 15.78 -0.15
N LEU A 92 -17.07 15.54 -1.01
CA LEU A 92 -17.57 14.18 -1.30
C LEU A 92 -16.63 13.40 -2.23
N ASN A 93 -15.60 14.04 -2.78
CA ASN A 93 -14.62 13.37 -3.62
C ASN A 93 -13.75 12.47 -2.76
N LYS A 94 -13.84 11.17 -3.01
CA LYS A 94 -13.00 10.16 -2.36
C LYS A 94 -11.66 10.09 -3.07
N ARG A 95 -10.59 9.91 -2.29
CA ARG A 95 -9.29 9.52 -2.83
C ARG A 95 -9.45 8.22 -3.61
N ALA A 96 -8.77 8.11 -4.75
CA ALA A 96 -8.71 6.85 -5.46
C ALA A 96 -8.18 5.76 -4.51
N ALA A 97 -8.95 4.68 -4.37
CA ALA A 97 -8.46 3.54 -3.61
C ALA A 97 -7.17 3.04 -4.26
N ALA A 98 -6.16 2.70 -3.44
CA ALA A 98 -4.98 2.01 -3.96
C ALA A 98 -5.48 0.76 -4.71
N GLY A 99 -5.08 0.59 -5.97
CA GLY A 99 -5.51 -0.54 -6.79
C GLY A 99 -5.28 -1.85 -6.04
N LYS A 100 -6.28 -2.73 -6.02
CA LYS A 100 -6.08 -4.09 -5.50
C LYS A 100 -4.93 -4.71 -6.26
N ARG A 101 -4.03 -5.43 -5.57
CA ARG A 101 -2.98 -6.21 -6.24
C ARG A 101 -3.65 -7.14 -7.25
N VAL A 102 -3.39 -6.91 -8.51
CA VAL A 102 -3.84 -7.74 -9.63
C VAL A 102 -2.84 -8.89 -9.79
N LEU A 103 -3.34 -10.08 -10.11
CA LEU A 103 -2.56 -11.24 -10.52
C LEU A 103 -2.95 -11.56 -11.97
N PRO A 104 -2.07 -12.21 -12.77
CA PRO A 104 -2.46 -12.66 -14.10
C PRO A 104 -3.59 -13.69 -14.00
N THR A 105 -4.35 -13.85 -15.08
CA THR A 105 -5.31 -14.95 -15.19
C THR A 105 -4.59 -16.30 -15.15
N LYS A 106 -5.31 -17.40 -14.89
CA LYS A 106 -4.69 -18.73 -14.86
C LYS A 106 -4.14 -19.10 -16.23
N GLU A 107 -4.84 -18.73 -17.28
CA GLU A 107 -4.50 -18.96 -18.68
C GLU A 107 -3.22 -18.18 -19.03
N THR A 108 -3.17 -16.90 -18.67
CA THR A 108 -1.98 -16.07 -18.88
C THR A 108 -0.79 -16.57 -18.07
N TRP A 109 -1.00 -17.01 -16.83
CA TRP A 109 0.07 -17.58 -16.02
C TRP A 109 0.62 -18.89 -16.60
N ALA A 110 -0.25 -19.79 -17.06
CA ALA A 110 0.19 -21.01 -17.74
C ALA A 110 1.00 -20.68 -19.00
N ALA A 111 0.56 -19.71 -19.80
CA ALA A 111 1.30 -19.26 -20.98
C ALA A 111 2.66 -18.64 -20.65
N ILE A 112 2.75 -17.91 -19.53
CA ILE A 112 4.02 -17.35 -19.03
C ILE A 112 4.98 -18.47 -18.61
N LEU A 113 4.51 -19.48 -17.89
CA LEU A 113 5.36 -20.61 -17.49
C LEU A 113 5.89 -21.37 -18.71
N VAL A 114 5.09 -21.54 -19.76
CA VAL A 114 5.54 -22.13 -21.02
C VAL A 114 6.59 -21.25 -21.70
N ARG A 115 6.38 -19.93 -21.77
CA ARG A 115 7.36 -18.98 -22.32
C ARG A 115 8.68 -19.03 -21.55
N ALA A 116 8.59 -19.15 -20.24
CA ALA A 116 9.72 -19.15 -19.32
C ALA A 116 10.48 -20.48 -19.26
N ASP A 117 10.06 -21.50 -20.02
CA ASP A 117 10.55 -22.89 -19.89
C ASP A 117 10.53 -23.37 -18.42
N ASP A 118 9.45 -23.02 -17.71
CA ASP A 118 9.22 -23.28 -16.28
C ASP A 118 10.41 -22.84 -15.39
N SER A 119 11.07 -21.73 -15.78
CA SER A 119 12.27 -21.21 -15.14
C SER A 119 12.12 -19.73 -14.76
N CYS A 120 12.96 -19.26 -13.85
CA CYS A 120 12.99 -17.85 -13.49
C CYS A 120 13.51 -16.99 -14.66
N GLU A 121 12.70 -16.02 -15.10
CA GLU A 121 12.97 -15.13 -16.25
C GLU A 121 13.82 -13.90 -15.87
N TRP A 122 14.34 -13.84 -14.64
CA TRP A 122 15.18 -12.74 -14.21
C TRP A 122 16.48 -12.70 -15.02
N CYS A 123 16.81 -11.52 -15.56
CA CYS A 123 18.05 -11.24 -16.26
C CYS A 123 18.62 -9.91 -15.76
N ASP A 124 19.86 -9.94 -15.29
CA ASP A 124 20.59 -8.75 -14.84
C ASP A 124 22.05 -8.84 -15.29
N GLY A 125 22.60 -7.74 -15.80
CA GLY A 125 23.98 -7.72 -16.31
C GLY A 125 24.30 -8.69 -17.44
N GLY A 126 23.29 -9.27 -18.11
CA GLY A 126 23.47 -10.31 -19.13
C GLY A 126 23.45 -11.75 -18.58
N GLU A 127 23.33 -11.92 -17.26
CA GLU A 127 23.18 -13.22 -16.61
C GLU A 127 21.71 -13.54 -16.35
N SER A 128 21.25 -14.68 -16.87
CA SER A 128 19.91 -15.20 -16.60
C SER A 128 19.90 -16.10 -15.37
N CYS A 129 18.92 -15.92 -14.47
CA CYS A 129 18.75 -16.80 -13.31
C CYS A 129 18.50 -18.26 -13.71
N GLY A 130 17.51 -18.51 -14.59
CA GLY A 130 17.23 -19.84 -15.14
C GLY A 130 16.79 -20.91 -14.13
N LEU A 131 16.54 -20.55 -12.87
CA LEU A 131 16.20 -21.52 -11.83
C LEU A 131 14.81 -22.14 -12.10
N LYS A 132 14.77 -23.46 -12.31
CA LYS A 132 13.57 -24.23 -12.62
C LYS A 132 12.60 -24.31 -11.43
N ASN A 133 11.31 -24.27 -11.71
CA ASN A 133 10.26 -24.56 -10.74
C ASN A 133 10.42 -26.00 -10.21
N GLY A 134 10.23 -26.20 -8.91
CA GLY A 134 10.40 -27.50 -8.26
C GLY A 134 11.86 -27.92 -8.01
N ALA A 135 12.86 -27.19 -8.52
CA ALA A 135 14.26 -27.45 -8.20
C ALA A 135 14.57 -27.09 -6.73
N THR A 136 15.71 -27.58 -6.22
CA THR A 136 16.25 -27.12 -4.94
C THR A 136 16.93 -25.78 -5.12
N ASP A 137 16.57 -24.78 -4.31
CA ASP A 137 17.24 -23.48 -4.28
C ASP A 137 18.68 -23.70 -3.79
N PRO A 138 19.70 -23.40 -4.61
CA PRO A 138 21.09 -23.68 -4.27
C PRO A 138 21.61 -22.86 -3.08
N ILE A 139 20.92 -21.78 -2.71
CA ILE A 139 21.30 -20.90 -1.60
C ILE A 139 20.43 -21.18 -0.37
N GLY A 140 19.11 -21.20 -0.57
CA GLY A 140 18.15 -21.36 0.52
C GLY A 140 17.84 -22.81 0.90
N GLY A 141 18.21 -23.79 0.08
CA GLY A 141 17.94 -25.22 0.27
C GLY A 141 16.46 -25.65 0.12
N GLY A 142 15.53 -24.70 0.03
CA GLY A 142 14.09 -24.97 -0.14
C GLY A 142 13.70 -25.25 -1.60
N THR A 143 12.49 -25.78 -1.82
CA THR A 143 11.95 -26.00 -3.17
C THR A 143 11.58 -24.67 -3.83
N VAL A 144 12.06 -24.46 -5.05
CA VAL A 144 11.79 -23.29 -5.86
C VAL A 144 10.33 -23.29 -6.28
N LYS A 145 9.63 -22.19 -6.00
CA LYS A 145 8.29 -21.92 -6.49
C LYS A 145 8.32 -20.63 -7.29
N LEU A 146 7.95 -20.70 -8.57
CA LEU A 146 7.80 -19.52 -9.40
C LEU A 146 6.52 -18.76 -9.03
N THR A 147 6.63 -17.44 -8.97
CA THR A 147 5.48 -16.55 -8.76
C THR A 147 5.45 -15.46 -9.82
N PRO A 148 4.26 -15.04 -10.27
CA PRO A 148 4.12 -13.96 -11.22
C PRO A 148 4.56 -12.63 -10.60
N ASP A 149 5.23 -11.81 -11.39
CA ASP A 149 5.45 -10.40 -11.08
C ASP A 149 5.35 -9.53 -12.33
N HIS A 150 5.13 -8.24 -12.12
CA HIS A 150 4.99 -7.25 -13.18
C HIS A 150 6.36 -6.99 -13.86
N MET A 151 6.39 -6.71 -15.15
CA MET A 151 7.61 -6.26 -15.84
C MET A 151 7.96 -4.81 -15.45
N GLN A 152 6.94 -3.95 -15.36
CA GLN A 152 7.06 -2.56 -14.90
C GLN A 152 6.56 -2.40 -13.47
N PRO A 153 7.17 -1.51 -12.65
CA PRO A 153 6.71 -1.27 -11.29
C PRO A 153 5.32 -0.62 -11.27
N HIS A 154 4.53 -0.94 -10.22
CA HIS A 154 3.18 -0.40 -10.01
C HIS A 154 3.13 1.13 -9.89
N SER A 155 4.24 1.78 -9.57
CA SER A 155 4.35 3.24 -9.54
C SER A 155 4.22 3.88 -10.93
N ILE A 156 4.56 3.16 -12.01
CA ILE A 156 4.50 3.64 -13.39
C ILE A 156 3.17 3.26 -14.04
N ASN A 157 2.74 2.01 -13.85
CA ASN A 157 1.42 1.56 -14.31
C ASN A 157 0.73 0.71 -13.22
N PRO A 158 -0.24 1.28 -12.48
CA PRO A 158 -0.93 0.57 -11.40
C PRO A 158 -1.94 -0.44 -11.93
N ASN A 159 -2.35 -0.35 -13.21
CA ASN A 159 -3.41 -1.15 -13.81
C ASN A 159 -2.83 -2.09 -14.86
N ALA A 160 -2.08 -3.10 -14.40
CA ALA A 160 -1.62 -4.16 -15.29
C ALA A 160 -2.79 -5.02 -15.76
N ASP A 161 -2.86 -5.29 -17.06
CA ASP A 161 -3.83 -6.18 -17.67
C ASP A 161 -3.51 -7.63 -17.25
N PRO A 162 -4.41 -8.29 -16.50
CA PRO A 162 -4.24 -9.69 -16.09
C PRO A 162 -4.03 -10.65 -17.26
N SER A 163 -4.49 -10.28 -18.45
CA SER A 163 -4.48 -11.13 -19.64
C SER A 163 -3.24 -10.95 -20.51
N SER A 164 -2.49 -9.86 -20.29
CA SER A 164 -1.37 -9.47 -21.15
C SER A 164 -0.05 -10.11 -20.74
N MET A 165 0.38 -11.16 -21.44
CA MET A 165 1.66 -11.85 -21.17
C MET A 165 2.88 -10.91 -21.13
N LYS A 166 2.86 -9.80 -21.88
CA LYS A 166 3.98 -8.84 -21.95
C LYS A 166 4.20 -8.07 -20.65
N GLN A 167 3.19 -8.01 -19.78
CA GLN A 167 3.25 -7.24 -18.54
C GLN A 167 3.72 -8.06 -17.34
N TRP A 168 3.95 -9.36 -17.53
CA TRP A 168 4.27 -10.30 -16.46
C TRP A 168 5.52 -11.12 -16.76
N GLN A 169 6.16 -11.58 -15.70
CA GLN A 169 7.30 -12.50 -15.71
C GLN A 169 7.21 -13.51 -14.57
N ALA A 170 7.80 -14.68 -14.77
CA ALA A 170 7.96 -15.71 -13.75
C ALA A 170 9.26 -15.49 -12.98
N LEU A 171 9.16 -15.26 -11.67
CA LEU A 171 10.32 -15.06 -10.80
C LEU A 171 10.37 -16.09 -9.68
N CYS A 172 11.58 -16.53 -9.32
CA CYS A 172 11.80 -17.30 -8.10
C CYS A 172 11.74 -16.39 -6.87
N GLY A 173 11.63 -17.00 -5.68
CA GLY A 173 11.56 -16.27 -4.40
C GLY A 173 12.71 -15.27 -4.20
N ARG A 174 13.93 -15.61 -4.62
CA ARG A 174 15.11 -14.71 -4.53
C ARG A 174 14.91 -13.45 -5.38
N HIS A 175 14.53 -13.60 -6.65
CA HIS A 175 14.37 -12.46 -7.55
C HIS A 175 13.10 -11.64 -7.28
N GLN A 176 12.08 -12.22 -6.66
CA GLN A 176 10.94 -11.48 -6.10
C GLN A 176 11.36 -10.52 -4.98
N VAL A 177 12.32 -10.92 -4.14
CA VAL A 177 12.87 -10.05 -3.09
C VAL A 177 13.74 -8.96 -3.71
N ILE A 178 14.62 -9.34 -4.64
CA ILE A 178 15.50 -8.41 -5.36
C ILE A 178 14.68 -7.33 -6.08
N LYS A 179 13.65 -7.71 -6.86
CA LYS A 179 12.81 -6.78 -7.63
C LYS A 179 12.11 -5.72 -6.78
N LYS A 180 11.76 -6.01 -5.52
CA LYS A 180 11.19 -5.00 -4.60
C LYS A 180 12.13 -3.83 -4.34
N ASN A 181 13.42 -3.98 -4.65
CA ASN A 181 14.44 -2.97 -4.46
C ASN A 181 14.91 -2.29 -5.78
N PHE A 182 14.24 -2.57 -6.91
CA PHE A 182 14.52 -1.93 -8.19
C PHE A 182 13.75 -0.62 -8.35
N TRP A 183 14.40 0.38 -8.94
CA TRP A 183 13.73 1.62 -9.38
C TRP A 183 12.96 1.38 -10.68
N ASP A 184 13.53 0.58 -11.58
CA ASP A 184 12.93 0.18 -12.85
C ASP A 184 13.53 -1.15 -13.32
N SER A 185 12.69 -2.19 -13.41
CA SER A 185 13.09 -3.53 -13.86
C SER A 185 13.26 -3.66 -15.37
N SER A 186 12.87 -2.65 -16.18
CA SER A 186 13.13 -2.64 -17.62
C SER A 186 14.52 -2.10 -17.99
N SER A 187 15.12 -1.29 -17.12
CA SER A 187 16.48 -0.75 -17.29
C SER A 187 17.53 -1.41 -16.39
N GLY A 188 17.14 -2.35 -15.52
CA GLY A 188 18.06 -3.07 -14.64
C GLY A 188 18.60 -2.23 -13.47
N LYS A 189 18.05 -1.03 -13.20
CA LYS A 189 18.60 -0.12 -12.18
C LYS A 189 18.15 -0.52 -10.78
N VAL A 190 19.00 -1.28 -10.07
CA VAL A 190 18.89 -1.56 -8.63
C VAL A 190 19.30 -0.30 -7.85
N ASN A 191 18.61 0.01 -6.74
CA ASN A 191 19.10 1.03 -5.82
C ASN A 191 20.02 0.44 -4.72
N THR A 192 21.02 -0.33 -5.13
CA THR A 192 21.93 -1.06 -4.22
C THR A 192 22.57 -0.13 -3.18
N ILE A 193 22.94 1.08 -3.58
CA ILE A 193 23.55 2.07 -2.68
C ILE A 193 22.56 2.55 -1.62
N ALA A 194 21.30 2.85 -1.95
CA ALA A 194 20.35 3.30 -0.93
C ALA A 194 19.95 2.18 0.04
N ILE A 195 19.88 0.93 -0.43
CA ILE A 195 19.66 -0.23 0.44
C ILE A 195 20.82 -0.32 1.44
N LEU A 196 22.06 -0.36 0.94
CA LEU A 196 23.24 -0.44 1.78
C LEU A 196 23.31 0.75 2.74
N GLN A 197 22.98 1.97 2.32
CA GLN A 197 22.95 3.15 3.20
C GLN A 197 21.96 2.99 4.37
N ALA A 198 20.78 2.44 4.11
CA ALA A 198 19.71 2.27 5.11
C ALA A 198 19.96 1.12 6.10
N LEU A 199 20.84 0.17 5.78
CA LEU A 199 21.13 -0.97 6.65
C LEU A 199 21.86 -0.57 7.96
N PRO A 200 21.63 -1.28 9.08
CA PRO A 200 22.46 -1.16 10.27
C PRO A 200 23.94 -1.48 9.99
N HIS A 201 24.85 -0.96 10.83
CA HIS A 201 26.30 -1.16 10.64
C HIS A 201 26.70 -2.63 10.51
N LYS A 202 26.18 -3.49 11.39
CA LYS A 202 26.45 -4.93 11.38
C LYS A 202 26.09 -5.62 10.05
N GLU A 203 24.98 -5.21 9.43
CA GLU A 203 24.57 -5.75 8.13
C GLU A 203 25.46 -5.25 6.99
N LYS A 204 25.98 -4.02 7.10
CA LYS A 204 26.97 -3.49 6.16
C LYS A 204 28.30 -4.26 6.24
N GLU A 205 28.74 -4.63 7.43
CA GLU A 205 29.94 -5.46 7.63
C GLU A 205 29.77 -6.86 7.01
N ILE A 206 28.59 -7.48 7.17
CA ILE A 206 28.27 -8.77 6.53
C ILE A 206 28.31 -8.62 5.00
N ALA A 207 27.68 -7.57 4.45
CA ALA A 207 27.70 -7.31 3.02
C ALA A 207 29.12 -7.05 2.49
N LEU A 208 29.93 -6.29 3.22
CA LEU A 208 31.32 -6.01 2.88
C LEU A 208 32.17 -7.28 2.85
N LYS A 209 32.06 -8.12 3.90
CA LYS A 209 32.77 -9.39 3.96
C LYS A 209 32.41 -10.31 2.79
N PHE A 210 31.11 -10.42 2.48
CA PHE A 210 30.63 -11.17 1.33
C PHE A 210 31.24 -10.66 0.01
N LEU A 211 31.30 -9.34 -0.19
CA LEU A 211 31.85 -8.75 -1.42
C LEU A 211 33.36 -8.99 -1.53
N LEU A 212 34.11 -8.84 -0.45
CA LEU A 212 35.55 -9.14 -0.41
C LEU A 212 35.83 -10.61 -0.76
N GLU A 213 35.08 -11.54 -0.16
CA GLU A 213 35.19 -12.97 -0.49
C GLU A 213 34.85 -13.25 -1.95
N TYR A 214 33.80 -12.60 -2.49
CA TYR A 214 33.39 -12.75 -3.88
C TYR A 214 34.44 -12.25 -4.88
N PHE A 215 35.04 -11.08 -4.62
CA PHE A 215 36.07 -10.49 -5.49
C PHE A 215 37.48 -11.06 -5.24
N GLY A 216 37.65 -11.87 -4.19
CA GLY A 216 38.97 -12.39 -3.80
C GLY A 216 39.91 -11.31 -3.26
N GLU A 217 39.36 -10.27 -2.64
CA GLU A 217 40.09 -9.13 -2.07
C GLU A 217 40.12 -9.19 -0.54
N GLU A 218 41.10 -8.53 0.08
CA GLU A 218 41.14 -8.29 1.53
C GLU A 218 40.81 -6.84 1.84
N LEU A 219 40.24 -6.58 3.02
CA LEU A 219 39.98 -5.23 3.49
C LEU A 219 41.31 -4.53 3.75
N ALA A 220 41.60 -3.46 2.99
CA ALA A 220 42.79 -2.63 3.16
C ALA A 220 42.80 -1.83 4.48
#